data_AF-A0A1Q9GIS0-F1
#
_entry.id   AF-A0A1Q9GIS0-F1
#
_cell.length_a   1.000
_cell.length_b   1.000
_cell.length_c   1.000
_cell.angle_alpha   90.00
_cell.angle_beta   90.00
_cell.angle_gamma   90.00
#
_symmetry.space_group_name_H-M   'P 1'
#
loop_
_entity.id
_entity.type
_entity.pdbx_description
1 polymer ?
#
loop_
_entity_poly.entity_id
_entity_poly.type
_entity_poly.pdbx_seq_one_letter_code
_entity_poly.pdbx_strand_id
1 'polypeptide(L)'
;MLNVFTGYQHNSSKLARKLLLGLGLLLVLSGCSSTDKVKSTEKKGYSDQQLAQMYASEMDIRTEDIYLSNNGSKKKVGTKTTFLKLFKSGETTITNRSYRGYFYGRSLNINKRQSYVLILGHTDNSGKADLNLEVSDKRAKSISNELLTFKVNNKHVYYKGLGEYQPVASNKTAAGKALNRRVELLEFYNFDDLQAYYDHHYATLLTAKYYERKKQKQQQQKKKNQTASKKRKTPPKKLPTKNYINFGGEPYDINKVDIVDALGPIKQSGWFDLFTKAHANEPPPPTCLDDMPKDKIKEKTLSTSDYLPGMSHKAWWAKMGRNAVLINPVAIAKKDATPVAIPTVSIYKNYKTNKKALAKYPSAVKVYNAEDNILFRLFIEDKKSSLRCIDLVLPKYATSKEYSALKGKLYYNATRGIRMVDFLPKKP
;
A
#
# COMPACT_ATOMS: atom_id res chain seq x y z
N MET A 1 7.77 -32.52 55.24
CA MET A 1 8.62 -31.34 54.95
C MET A 1 7.66 -30.23 54.54
N LEU A 2 7.37 -29.19 55.35
CA LEU A 2 8.25 -28.10 55.85
C LEU A 2 8.65 -27.17 54.68
N ASN A 3 8.36 -25.85 54.62
CA ASN A 3 7.71 -24.89 55.56
C ASN A 3 6.76 -23.90 54.82
N VAL A 4 5.63 -23.39 55.37
CA VAL A 4 5.39 -22.20 56.26
C VAL A 4 5.98 -20.88 55.67
N PHE A 5 5.32 -19.71 55.51
CA PHE A 5 4.42 -18.87 56.37
C PHE A 5 3.33 -18.07 55.55
N THR A 6 2.71 -16.96 56.01
CA THR A 6 1.47 -16.81 56.85
C THR A 6 0.73 -15.46 56.57
N GLY A 7 -0.57 -15.31 56.94
CA GLY A 7 -1.35 -14.03 56.98
C GLY A 7 -2.36 -13.85 55.81
N TYR A 8 -3.67 -13.53 55.94
CA TYR A 8 -4.53 -12.93 56.98
C TYR A 8 -4.18 -11.47 57.36
N GLN A 9 -5.07 -10.46 57.34
CA GLN A 9 -6.55 -10.38 57.13
C GLN A 9 -6.92 -9.38 55.96
N HIS A 10 -8.09 -8.75 55.73
CA HIS A 10 -9.40 -8.60 56.44
C HIS A 10 -10.58 -8.31 55.46
N ASN A 11 -11.73 -7.81 55.94
CA ASN A 11 -13.05 -7.74 55.28
C ASN A 11 -13.50 -6.34 54.78
N SER A 12 -14.27 -6.32 53.69
CA SER A 12 -15.69 -5.90 53.61
C SER A 12 -16.21 -6.11 52.19
N SER A 13 -17.46 -6.50 51.89
CA SER A 13 -18.69 -6.81 52.67
C SER A 13 -19.41 -8.05 52.03
N LYS A 14 -20.06 -8.97 52.76
CA LYS A 14 -21.49 -8.93 53.20
C LYS A 14 -22.44 -8.63 52.01
N LEU A 15 -23.45 -9.43 51.61
CA LEU A 15 -24.24 -10.55 52.17
C LEU A 15 -24.67 -11.56 51.04
N ALA A 16 -25.24 -12.75 51.25
CA ALA A 16 -25.23 -13.74 52.37
C ALA A 16 -26.10 -14.99 52.06
N ARG A 17 -25.81 -16.12 52.74
CA ARG A 17 -26.73 -17.25 53.10
C ARG A 17 -27.28 -18.12 51.93
N LYS A 18 -27.54 -19.43 52.07
CA LYS A 18 -27.47 -20.44 53.18
C LYS A 18 -27.06 -21.81 52.52
N LEU A 19 -26.19 -22.65 53.09
CA LEU A 19 -26.47 -23.79 54.03
C LEU A 19 -27.37 -24.90 53.43
N LEU A 20 -27.14 -26.22 53.58
CA LEU A 20 -26.21 -27.06 54.39
C LEU A 20 -26.00 -28.47 53.74
N LEU A 21 -24.99 -29.23 54.22
CA LEU A 21 -24.85 -30.72 54.40
C LEU A 21 -25.32 -31.70 53.28
N GLY A 22 -24.75 -32.89 53.08
CA GLY A 22 -23.70 -33.72 53.73
C GLY A 22 -23.65 -35.09 52.98
N LEU A 23 -23.09 -36.22 53.44
CA LEU A 23 -22.17 -36.60 54.53
C LEU A 23 -21.69 -38.06 54.25
N GLY A 24 -20.45 -38.44 54.62
CA GLY A 24 -19.92 -39.83 54.51
C GLY A 24 -19.17 -40.13 53.19
N LEU A 25 -18.01 -40.80 53.08
CA LEU A 25 -17.16 -41.69 53.93
C LEU A 25 -17.36 -43.21 53.75
N LEU A 26 -16.54 -43.85 52.88
CA LEU A 26 -15.59 -44.94 53.23
C LEU A 26 -14.66 -45.30 52.03
N LEU A 27 -13.61 -46.10 52.25
CA LEU A 27 -12.74 -46.68 51.21
C LEU A 27 -13.04 -48.17 51.00
N VAL A 28 -12.88 -48.68 49.77
CA VAL A 28 -12.27 -49.99 49.43
C VAL A 28 -11.54 -49.86 48.09
N LEU A 29 -10.43 -50.59 47.89
CA LEU A 29 -9.73 -50.76 46.60
C LEU A 29 -10.09 -52.11 45.94
N SER A 30 -10.12 -52.13 44.60
CA SER A 30 -10.05 -53.27 43.65
C SER A 30 -11.27 -53.41 42.72
N GLY A 31 -11.10 -54.19 41.64
CA GLY A 31 -12.20 -54.68 40.79
C GLY A 31 -12.19 -54.20 39.35
N CYS A 32 -12.32 -55.15 38.41
CA CYS A 32 -12.37 -54.88 36.97
C CYS A 32 -13.74 -54.44 36.46
N SER A 33 -13.72 -53.69 35.35
CA SER A 33 -14.67 -53.79 34.22
C SER A 33 -16.17 -53.99 34.47
N SER A 34 -16.95 -52.90 34.41
CA SER A 34 -18.31 -52.91 33.87
C SER A 34 -18.49 -51.79 32.85
N THR A 35 -19.31 -52.02 31.81
CA THR A 35 -19.52 -51.09 30.69
C THR A 35 -20.89 -50.39 30.76
N ASP A 36 -21.05 -49.52 31.75
CA ASP A 36 -22.29 -48.74 31.88
C ASP A 36 -22.44 -47.70 30.76
N LYS A 37 -23.51 -47.88 29.98
CA LYS A 37 -23.86 -47.02 28.84
C LYS A 37 -24.40 -45.67 29.31
N VAL A 38 -23.51 -44.74 29.65
CA VAL A 38 -23.86 -43.32 29.78
C VAL A 38 -24.47 -42.84 28.46
N LYS A 39 -25.80 -42.65 28.44
CA LYS A 39 -26.50 -42.07 27.28
C LYS A 39 -26.00 -40.65 27.05
N SER A 40 -25.17 -40.48 26.03
CA SER A 40 -24.72 -39.17 25.56
C SER A 40 -25.92 -38.38 25.03
N THR A 41 -26.47 -37.48 25.86
CA THR A 41 -27.43 -36.49 25.40
C THR A 41 -26.72 -35.50 24.49
N GLU A 42 -26.97 -35.60 23.19
CA GLU A 42 -26.46 -34.65 22.20
C GLU A 42 -26.96 -33.24 22.55
N LYS A 43 -26.08 -32.42 23.14
CA LYS A 43 -26.28 -30.97 23.18
C LYS A 43 -26.19 -30.45 21.76
N LYS A 44 -27.34 -30.41 21.09
CA LYS A 44 -27.54 -29.93 19.72
C LYS A 44 -26.89 -28.55 19.55
N GLY A 45 -25.69 -28.53 18.97
CA GLY A 45 -24.88 -27.33 18.86
C GLY A 45 -25.53 -26.29 17.95
N TYR A 46 -25.32 -25.02 18.26
CA TYR A 46 -25.62 -23.92 17.34
C TYR A 46 -24.83 -24.09 16.04
N SER A 47 -25.46 -23.85 14.89
CA SER A 47 -24.74 -23.83 13.62
C SER A 47 -23.79 -22.63 13.54
N ASP A 48 -22.78 -22.69 12.67
CA ASP A 48 -21.83 -21.58 12.44
C ASP A 48 -22.56 -20.26 12.11
N GLN A 49 -23.70 -20.34 11.41
CA GLN A 49 -24.53 -19.19 11.09
C GLN A 49 -25.24 -18.63 12.33
N GLN A 50 -25.80 -19.50 13.18
CA GLN A 50 -26.43 -19.08 14.45
C GLN A 50 -25.40 -18.44 15.39
N LEU A 51 -24.22 -19.04 15.54
CA LEU A 51 -23.10 -18.48 16.30
C LEU A 51 -22.67 -17.11 15.75
N ALA A 52 -22.44 -16.99 14.44
CA ALA A 52 -22.07 -15.72 13.82
C ALA A 52 -23.14 -14.64 14.01
N GLN A 53 -24.42 -15.01 13.96
CA GLN A 53 -25.54 -14.07 14.09
C GLN A 53 -25.82 -13.68 15.55
N MET A 54 -25.59 -14.57 16.52
CA MET A 54 -25.59 -14.26 17.95
C MET A 54 -24.47 -13.26 18.29
N TYR A 55 -23.23 -13.52 17.90
CA TYR A 55 -22.14 -12.58 18.20
C TYR A 55 -22.30 -11.23 17.45
N ALA A 56 -22.92 -11.21 16.26
CA ALA A 56 -23.09 -9.98 15.48
C ALA A 56 -23.92 -8.89 16.21
N SER A 57 -24.88 -9.28 17.05
CA SER A 57 -25.71 -8.31 17.80
C SER A 57 -24.94 -7.61 18.93
N GLU A 58 -23.98 -8.30 19.56
CA GLU A 58 -23.09 -7.72 20.58
C GLU A 58 -21.94 -6.89 19.97
N MET A 59 -21.50 -7.23 18.76
CA MET A 59 -20.24 -6.74 18.17
C MET A 59 -20.35 -5.44 17.35
N ASP A 60 -21.53 -4.79 17.26
CA ASP A 60 -21.76 -3.60 16.43
C ASP A 60 -21.28 -3.81 14.97
N ILE A 61 -21.76 -4.93 14.40
CA ILE A 61 -21.49 -5.39 13.04
C ILE A 61 -22.72 -5.13 12.17
N ARG A 62 -22.48 -4.72 10.92
CA ARG A 62 -23.51 -4.55 9.89
C ARG A 62 -23.12 -5.32 8.64
N THR A 63 -24.01 -6.16 8.13
CA THR A 63 -23.75 -6.96 6.92
C THR A 63 -24.76 -6.57 5.85
N GLU A 64 -24.27 -6.24 4.65
CA GLU A 64 -25.10 -5.92 3.48
C GLU A 64 -24.59 -6.67 2.23
N ASP A 65 -25.49 -6.90 1.28
CA ASP A 65 -25.16 -7.58 0.02
C ASP A 65 -24.46 -6.63 -0.97
N ILE A 66 -23.46 -7.14 -1.67
CA ILE A 66 -22.75 -6.40 -2.71
C ILE A 66 -23.36 -6.73 -4.07
N TYR A 67 -23.71 -5.69 -4.82
CA TYR A 67 -24.22 -5.77 -6.19
C TYR A 67 -23.31 -5.03 -7.18
N LEU A 68 -23.19 -5.57 -8.39
CA LEU A 68 -22.71 -4.85 -9.56
C LEU A 68 -23.84 -4.70 -10.59
N SER A 69 -23.81 -3.63 -11.36
CA SER A 69 -24.77 -3.39 -12.44
C SER A 69 -24.12 -3.74 -13.78
N ASN A 70 -24.79 -4.56 -14.60
CA ASN A 70 -24.39 -4.89 -15.95
C ASN A 70 -25.61 -4.74 -16.88
N ASN A 71 -25.53 -3.85 -17.87
CA ASN A 71 -26.60 -3.53 -18.82
C ASN A 71 -27.99 -3.34 -18.15
N GLY A 72 -28.02 -2.55 -17.07
CA GLY A 72 -29.23 -2.27 -16.28
C GLY A 72 -29.62 -3.35 -15.25
N SER A 73 -29.18 -4.60 -15.42
CA SER A 73 -29.42 -5.68 -14.45
C SER A 73 -28.49 -5.59 -13.24
N LYS A 74 -29.00 -5.92 -12.03
CA LYS A 74 -28.21 -5.95 -10.78
C LYS A 74 -27.86 -7.40 -10.41
N LYS A 75 -26.59 -7.77 -10.58
CA LYS A 75 -26.04 -9.06 -10.15
C LYS A 75 -25.56 -8.96 -8.71
N LYS A 76 -25.98 -9.87 -7.82
CA LYS A 76 -25.35 -10.05 -6.49
C LYS A 76 -24.00 -10.73 -6.68
N VAL A 77 -22.94 -10.13 -6.15
CA VAL A 77 -21.55 -10.58 -6.35
C VAL A 77 -20.81 -10.91 -5.05
N GLY A 78 -21.35 -10.52 -3.91
CA GLY A 78 -20.67 -10.66 -2.62
C GLY A 78 -21.47 -10.14 -1.43
N THR A 79 -20.76 -9.93 -0.31
CA THR A 79 -21.28 -9.38 0.95
C THR A 79 -20.23 -8.48 1.60
N LYS A 80 -20.64 -7.32 2.14
CA LYS A 80 -19.79 -6.42 2.92
C LYS A 80 -20.21 -6.47 4.38
N THR A 81 -19.25 -6.75 5.25
CA THR A 81 -19.37 -6.70 6.71
C THR A 81 -18.64 -5.46 7.22
N THR A 82 -19.32 -4.56 7.92
CA THR A 82 -18.74 -3.37 8.54
C THR A 82 -18.65 -3.55 10.05
N PHE A 83 -17.47 -3.31 10.62
CA PHE A 83 -17.19 -3.38 12.06
C PHE A 83 -16.93 -1.97 12.61
N LEU A 84 -17.73 -1.51 13.57
CA LEU A 84 -17.60 -0.16 14.15
C LEU A 84 -16.77 -0.10 15.44
N LYS A 85 -16.60 -1.23 16.16
CA LYS A 85 -15.96 -1.28 17.49
C LYS A 85 -14.92 -2.40 17.63
N LEU A 86 -14.27 -2.79 16.53
CA LEU A 86 -13.32 -3.91 16.48
C LEU A 86 -12.00 -3.65 17.24
N PHE A 87 -11.54 -2.40 17.27
CA PHE A 87 -10.30 -1.98 17.94
C PHE A 87 -10.61 -0.88 18.95
N LYS A 88 -9.94 -0.89 20.11
CA LYS A 88 -9.98 0.24 21.05
C LYS A 88 -9.24 1.46 20.47
N SER A 89 -9.27 2.58 21.19
CA SER A 89 -8.46 3.75 20.84
C SER A 89 -6.98 3.40 20.85
N GLY A 90 -6.22 3.85 19.86
CA GLY A 90 -4.78 3.54 19.68
C GLY A 90 -4.46 2.10 19.25
N GLU A 91 -5.26 1.10 19.63
CA GLU A 91 -4.98 -0.32 19.34
C GLU A 91 -5.12 -0.67 17.85
N THR A 92 -4.31 -1.63 17.38
CA THR A 92 -4.38 -2.20 16.03
C THR A 92 -4.38 -3.74 16.02
N THR A 93 -4.68 -4.38 17.15
CA THR A 93 -4.72 -5.84 17.35
C THR A 93 -6.09 -6.28 17.86
N ILE A 94 -6.51 -7.50 17.49
CA ILE A 94 -7.85 -8.02 17.81
C ILE A 94 -7.79 -8.80 19.13
N THR A 95 -8.08 -8.11 20.24
CA THR A 95 -8.00 -8.69 21.60
C THR A 95 -9.29 -9.38 22.07
N ASN A 96 -10.45 -9.03 21.49
CA ASN A 96 -11.75 -9.56 21.91
C ASN A 96 -12.04 -10.92 21.25
N ARG A 97 -12.41 -11.92 22.07
CA ARG A 97 -12.61 -13.32 21.69
C ARG A 97 -13.78 -13.53 20.71
N SER A 98 -14.86 -12.76 20.81
CA SER A 98 -16.04 -12.89 19.94
C SER A 98 -15.70 -12.58 18.49
N TYR A 99 -14.89 -11.54 18.23
CA TYR A 99 -14.43 -11.25 16.87
C TYR A 99 -13.50 -12.34 16.33
N ARG A 100 -12.64 -12.95 17.17
CA ARG A 100 -11.82 -14.10 16.76
C ARG A 100 -12.70 -15.28 16.33
N GLY A 101 -13.77 -15.56 17.10
CA GLY A 101 -14.78 -16.56 16.75
C GLY A 101 -15.52 -16.24 15.45
N TYR A 102 -15.88 -14.97 15.21
CA TYR A 102 -16.46 -14.52 13.95
C TYR A 102 -15.52 -14.76 12.76
N PHE A 103 -14.25 -14.37 12.85
CA PHE A 103 -13.29 -14.58 11.75
C PHE A 103 -12.97 -16.05 11.50
N TYR A 104 -13.04 -16.91 12.52
CA TYR A 104 -13.00 -18.36 12.36
C TYR A 104 -14.23 -18.90 11.62
N GLY A 105 -15.45 -18.56 12.06
CA GLY A 105 -16.68 -18.94 11.34
C GLY A 105 -16.72 -18.41 9.89
N ARG A 106 -16.12 -17.24 9.64
CA ARG A 106 -15.98 -16.69 8.29
C ARG A 106 -14.93 -17.45 7.46
N SER A 107 -13.77 -17.85 8.01
CA SER A 107 -12.75 -18.59 7.26
C SER A 107 -13.25 -19.93 6.73
N LEU A 108 -14.05 -20.65 7.51
CA LEU A 108 -14.71 -21.89 7.06
C LEU A 108 -15.59 -21.64 5.82
N ASN A 109 -16.36 -20.55 5.83
CA ASN A 109 -17.22 -20.17 4.70
C ASN A 109 -16.42 -19.72 3.46
N ILE A 110 -15.36 -18.93 3.66
CA ILE A 110 -14.45 -18.49 2.58
C ILE A 110 -13.81 -19.71 1.91
N ASN A 111 -13.25 -20.63 2.70
CA ASN A 111 -12.60 -21.84 2.19
C ASN A 111 -13.58 -22.79 1.50
N LYS A 112 -14.80 -22.98 2.04
CA LYS A 112 -15.83 -23.82 1.41
C LYS A 112 -16.29 -23.28 0.04
N ARG A 113 -16.28 -21.95 -0.14
CA ARG A 113 -16.69 -21.27 -1.38
C ARG A 113 -15.55 -20.91 -2.33
N GLN A 114 -14.30 -21.03 -1.89
CA GLN A 114 -13.12 -20.42 -2.54
C GLN A 114 -13.29 -18.90 -2.79
N SER A 115 -14.05 -18.21 -1.93
CA SER A 115 -14.32 -16.77 -2.06
C SER A 115 -13.05 -15.92 -1.94
N TYR A 116 -13.12 -14.68 -2.45
CA TYR A 116 -12.06 -13.68 -2.36
C TYR A 116 -12.45 -12.58 -1.36
N VAL A 117 -11.50 -12.08 -0.58
CA VAL A 117 -11.77 -11.22 0.58
C VAL A 117 -10.87 -9.98 0.61
N LEU A 118 -11.50 -8.81 0.62
CA LEU A 118 -10.89 -7.50 0.81
C LEU A 118 -11.22 -6.96 2.20
N ILE A 119 -10.20 -6.51 2.96
CA ILE A 119 -10.35 -5.78 4.23
C ILE A 119 -9.92 -4.32 4.06
N LEU A 120 -10.82 -3.36 4.26
CA LEU A 120 -10.55 -1.91 4.17
C LEU A 120 -10.59 -1.24 5.54
N GLY A 121 -9.45 -0.68 5.97
CA GLY A 121 -9.37 0.09 7.20
C GLY A 121 -9.69 1.56 6.99
N HIS A 122 -10.46 2.17 7.90
CA HIS A 122 -10.83 3.59 7.86
C HIS A 122 -10.57 4.29 9.20
N THR A 123 -10.43 5.62 9.15
CA THR A 123 -10.36 6.50 10.33
C THR A 123 -11.26 7.72 10.16
N ASP A 124 -11.51 8.44 11.24
CA ASP A 124 -11.94 9.84 11.16
C ASP A 124 -10.76 10.78 10.85
N ASN A 125 -11.04 12.08 10.72
CA ASN A 125 -10.06 13.11 10.32
C ASN A 125 -9.19 13.67 11.46
N SER A 126 -9.20 13.09 12.66
CA SER A 126 -8.37 13.56 13.78
C SER A 126 -6.91 13.17 13.58
N GLY A 127 -5.97 14.07 13.90
CA GLY A 127 -4.53 13.80 13.81
C GLY A 127 -3.91 14.09 12.44
N LYS A 128 -2.86 13.35 12.08
CA LYS A 128 -2.13 13.52 10.79
C LYS A 128 -2.63 12.49 9.78
N ALA A 129 -2.99 12.95 8.58
CA ALA A 129 -3.43 12.10 7.47
C ALA A 129 -2.53 10.88 7.21
N ASP A 130 -1.22 11.08 7.29
CA ASP A 130 -0.22 10.07 6.96
C ASP A 130 -0.16 8.98 8.05
N LEU A 131 -0.36 9.35 9.33
CA LEU A 131 -0.52 8.42 10.47
C LEU A 131 -1.88 7.70 10.45
N ASN A 132 -2.94 8.42 10.05
CA ASN A 132 -4.27 7.84 9.89
C ASN A 132 -4.29 6.74 8.82
N LEU A 133 -3.54 6.91 7.74
CA LEU A 133 -3.32 5.88 6.74
C LEU A 133 -2.60 4.66 7.35
N GLU A 134 -1.47 4.86 8.04
CA GLU A 134 -0.69 3.81 8.69
C GLU A 134 -1.50 2.99 9.72
N VAL A 135 -2.26 3.67 10.61
CA VAL A 135 -3.12 3.02 11.61
C VAL A 135 -4.25 2.23 10.95
N SER A 136 -4.84 2.76 9.88
CA SER A 136 -5.89 2.06 9.12
C SER A 136 -5.37 0.79 8.43
N ASP A 137 -4.14 0.83 7.91
CA ASP A 137 -3.51 -0.33 7.25
C ASP A 137 -3.17 -1.44 8.24
N LYS A 138 -2.54 -1.08 9.38
CA LYS A 138 -2.25 -2.02 10.48
C LYS A 138 -3.51 -2.74 10.99
N ARG A 139 -4.64 -2.03 11.08
CA ARG A 139 -5.94 -2.60 11.48
C ARG A 139 -6.50 -3.57 10.45
N ALA A 140 -6.47 -3.21 9.16
CA ALA A 140 -6.89 -4.10 8.08
C ALA A 140 -6.02 -5.36 8.04
N LYS A 141 -4.70 -5.20 8.20
CA LYS A 141 -3.71 -6.28 8.27
C LYS A 141 -3.94 -7.22 9.46
N SER A 142 -4.35 -6.72 10.62
CA SER A 142 -4.64 -7.58 11.77
C SER A 142 -5.76 -8.58 11.48
N ILE A 143 -6.79 -8.21 10.71
CA ILE A 143 -7.86 -9.14 10.32
C ILE A 143 -7.36 -10.13 9.27
N SER A 144 -6.57 -9.66 8.30
CA SER A 144 -5.89 -10.54 7.33
C SER A 144 -5.09 -11.64 8.04
N ASN A 145 -4.34 -11.28 9.08
CA ASN A 145 -3.56 -12.25 9.87
C ASN A 145 -4.43 -13.29 10.58
N GLU A 146 -5.63 -12.95 11.07
CA GLU A 146 -6.56 -13.92 11.66
C GLU A 146 -7.08 -14.91 10.62
N LEU A 147 -7.51 -14.43 9.45
CA LEU A 147 -7.97 -15.30 8.36
C LEU A 147 -6.87 -16.25 7.87
N LEU A 148 -5.62 -15.77 7.77
CA LEU A 148 -4.46 -16.61 7.45
C LEU A 148 -4.14 -17.63 8.55
N THR A 149 -4.29 -17.24 9.82
CA THR A 149 -4.14 -18.14 10.98
C THR A 149 -5.19 -19.27 10.92
N PHE A 150 -6.44 -18.93 10.59
CA PHE A 150 -7.53 -19.87 10.34
C PHE A 150 -7.53 -20.47 8.92
N LYS A 151 -6.35 -20.56 8.30
CA LYS A 151 -6.07 -21.30 7.06
C LYS A 151 -6.86 -20.86 5.82
N VAL A 152 -7.24 -19.60 5.71
CA VAL A 152 -7.66 -19.06 4.40
C VAL A 152 -6.46 -18.97 3.47
N ASN A 153 -6.64 -19.33 2.19
CA ASN A 153 -5.61 -19.22 1.17
C ASN A 153 -5.12 -17.77 1.04
N ASN A 154 -3.82 -17.51 1.22
CA ASN A 154 -3.23 -16.17 1.11
C ASN A 154 -3.45 -15.51 -0.27
N LYS A 155 -3.67 -16.29 -1.33
CA LYS A 155 -4.04 -15.75 -2.65
C LYS A 155 -5.46 -15.15 -2.70
N HIS A 156 -6.26 -15.31 -1.65
CA HIS A 156 -7.67 -14.88 -1.55
C HIS A 156 -7.91 -13.85 -0.43
N VAL A 157 -6.89 -13.44 0.34
CA VAL A 157 -7.03 -12.52 1.48
C VAL A 157 -6.17 -11.28 1.28
N TYR A 158 -6.81 -10.11 1.33
CA TYR A 158 -6.25 -8.86 0.88
C TYR A 158 -6.65 -7.71 1.82
N TYR A 159 -5.78 -6.72 2.05
CA TYR A 159 -6.06 -5.67 3.06
C TYR A 159 -5.48 -4.31 2.67
N LYS A 160 -6.20 -3.20 2.86
CA LYS A 160 -5.67 -1.85 2.56
C LYS A 160 -6.15 -0.80 3.56
N GLY A 161 -5.22 -0.02 4.09
CA GLY A 161 -5.54 1.21 4.80
C GLY A 161 -6.03 2.31 3.85
N LEU A 162 -7.23 2.84 4.11
CA LEU A 162 -7.80 4.00 3.39
C LEU A 162 -7.84 5.28 4.24
N GLY A 163 -7.41 5.21 5.51
CA GLY A 163 -7.39 6.33 6.45
C GLY A 163 -8.70 7.11 6.48
N GLU A 164 -8.59 8.44 6.48
CA GLU A 164 -9.71 9.37 6.49
C GLU A 164 -10.30 9.67 5.10
N TYR A 165 -9.79 9.05 4.02
CA TYR A 165 -10.13 9.44 2.65
C TYR A 165 -11.52 8.98 2.20
N GLN A 166 -12.11 7.97 2.87
CA GLN A 166 -13.49 7.50 2.61
C GLN A 166 -14.38 7.60 3.87
N PRO A 167 -14.78 8.82 4.26
CA PRO A 167 -15.76 9.04 5.32
C PRO A 167 -17.17 8.68 4.83
N VAL A 168 -17.96 8.05 5.68
CA VAL A 168 -19.39 7.74 5.48
C VAL A 168 -20.32 8.68 6.26
N ALA A 169 -19.77 9.47 7.18
CA ALA A 169 -20.51 10.43 7.98
C ALA A 169 -19.69 11.72 8.23
N SER A 170 -20.37 12.76 8.72
CA SER A 170 -19.74 14.06 8.99
C SER A 170 -18.67 13.96 10.09
N ASN A 171 -17.43 14.26 9.74
CA ASN A 171 -16.32 14.39 10.69
C ASN A 171 -16.50 15.56 11.70
N LYS A 172 -17.56 16.38 11.58
CA LYS A 172 -17.85 17.47 12.54
C LYS A 172 -18.48 16.97 13.85
N THR A 173 -19.08 15.77 13.90
CA THR A 173 -19.77 15.26 15.09
C THR A 173 -19.10 14.02 15.66
N ALA A 174 -19.22 13.80 16.98
CA ALA A 174 -18.63 12.62 17.64
C ALA A 174 -19.18 11.29 17.08
N ALA A 175 -20.49 11.24 16.80
CA ALA A 175 -21.14 10.10 16.16
C ALA A 175 -20.65 9.86 14.73
N GLY A 176 -20.51 10.92 13.91
CA GLY A 176 -20.00 10.79 12.55
C GLY A 176 -18.53 10.36 12.51
N LYS A 177 -17.69 10.85 13.44
CA LYS A 177 -16.34 10.33 13.64
C LYS A 177 -16.34 8.85 14.03
N ALA A 178 -17.25 8.40 14.90
CA ALA A 178 -17.36 6.99 15.27
C ALA A 178 -17.70 6.10 14.06
N LEU A 179 -18.64 6.52 13.21
CA LEU A 179 -18.96 5.82 11.95
C LEU A 179 -17.80 5.80 10.95
N ASN A 180 -16.93 6.81 10.95
CA ASN A 180 -15.74 6.85 10.09
C ASN A 180 -14.60 5.94 10.58
N ARG A 181 -14.47 5.70 11.90
CA ARG A 181 -13.50 4.76 12.50
C ARG A 181 -13.94 3.29 12.38
N ARG A 182 -14.15 2.82 11.16
CA ARG A 182 -14.64 1.48 10.84
C ARG A 182 -13.60 0.62 10.15
N VAL A 183 -13.88 -0.69 10.06
CA VAL A 183 -13.25 -1.57 9.07
C VAL A 183 -14.35 -2.25 8.26
N GLU A 184 -14.13 -2.43 6.97
CA GLU A 184 -15.01 -3.17 6.06
C GLU A 184 -14.32 -4.49 5.66
N LEU A 185 -15.03 -5.61 5.66
CA LEU A 185 -14.61 -6.89 5.07
C LEU A 185 -15.60 -7.24 3.97
N LEU A 186 -15.13 -7.23 2.73
CA LEU A 186 -15.91 -7.51 1.53
C LEU A 186 -15.52 -8.90 1.01
N GLU A 187 -16.46 -9.85 1.02
CA GLU A 187 -16.32 -11.18 0.42
C GLU A 187 -17.03 -11.23 -0.93
N PHE A 188 -16.38 -11.77 -1.95
CA PHE A 188 -16.92 -11.94 -3.30
C PHE A 188 -16.76 -13.38 -3.81
N TYR A 189 -17.61 -13.78 -4.76
CA TYR A 189 -17.59 -15.13 -5.33
C TYR A 189 -16.44 -15.39 -6.32
N ASN A 190 -15.86 -14.35 -6.90
CA ASN A 190 -14.71 -14.41 -7.80
C ASN A 190 -13.88 -13.12 -7.70
N PHE A 191 -12.72 -13.13 -8.35
CA PHE A 191 -11.75 -12.04 -8.35
C PHE A 191 -12.20 -10.83 -9.19
N ASP A 192 -12.84 -11.06 -10.34
CA ASP A 192 -13.14 -10.01 -11.31
C ASP A 192 -14.26 -9.08 -10.83
N ASP A 193 -15.32 -9.63 -10.23
CA ASP A 193 -16.38 -8.84 -9.56
C ASP A 193 -15.79 -7.97 -8.42
N LEU A 194 -14.78 -8.49 -7.71
CA LEU A 194 -14.09 -7.80 -6.62
C LEU A 194 -13.17 -6.68 -7.13
N GLN A 195 -12.46 -6.90 -8.24
CA GLN A 195 -11.63 -5.88 -8.91
C GLN A 195 -12.53 -4.75 -9.44
N ALA A 196 -13.60 -5.08 -10.18
CA ALA A 196 -14.55 -4.11 -10.72
C ALA A 196 -15.24 -3.30 -9.61
N TYR A 197 -15.63 -3.93 -8.49
CA TYR A 197 -16.17 -3.21 -7.34
C TYR A 197 -15.13 -2.27 -6.71
N TYR A 198 -13.86 -2.69 -6.61
CA TYR A 198 -12.81 -1.88 -6.01
C TYR A 198 -12.53 -0.59 -6.81
N ASP A 199 -12.40 -0.72 -8.14
CA ASP A 199 -12.07 0.41 -9.01
C ASP A 199 -13.18 1.44 -9.02
N HIS A 200 -14.44 0.99 -9.11
CA HIS A 200 -15.62 1.86 -9.08
C HIS A 200 -15.76 2.63 -7.75
N HIS A 201 -15.59 1.96 -6.61
CA HIS A 201 -15.94 2.53 -5.30
C HIS A 201 -14.78 3.17 -4.53
N TYR A 202 -13.52 2.81 -4.83
CA TYR A 202 -12.37 3.24 -4.02
C TYR A 202 -11.22 3.81 -4.85
N ALA A 203 -10.79 3.19 -5.96
CA ALA A 203 -9.57 3.62 -6.67
C ALA A 203 -9.63 5.09 -7.15
N THR A 204 -10.70 5.47 -7.84
CA THR A 204 -10.89 6.83 -8.38
C THR A 204 -10.97 7.89 -7.28
N LEU A 205 -11.72 7.62 -6.20
CA LEU A 205 -11.93 8.55 -5.09
C LEU A 205 -10.67 8.77 -4.24
N LEU A 206 -9.86 7.71 -4.04
CA LEU A 206 -8.56 7.83 -3.35
C LEU A 206 -7.59 8.70 -4.16
N THR A 207 -7.54 8.47 -5.48
CA THR A 207 -6.68 9.20 -6.41
C THR A 207 -7.02 10.70 -6.42
N ALA A 208 -8.31 11.05 -6.58
CA ALA A 208 -8.76 12.44 -6.56
C ALA A 208 -8.42 13.16 -5.24
N LYS A 209 -8.83 12.59 -4.10
CA LYS A 209 -8.66 13.21 -2.77
C LYS A 209 -7.18 13.32 -2.35
N TYR A 210 -6.31 12.42 -2.81
CA TYR A 210 -4.86 12.53 -2.64
C TYR A 210 -4.31 13.77 -3.37
N TYR A 211 -4.64 13.94 -4.67
CA TYR A 211 -4.14 15.07 -5.45
C TYR A 211 -4.73 16.41 -5.02
N GLU A 212 -6.00 16.47 -4.61
CA GLU A 212 -6.61 17.65 -3.99
C GLU A 212 -5.84 18.12 -2.74
N ARG A 213 -5.57 17.20 -1.81
CA ARG A 213 -4.80 17.51 -0.59
C ARG A 213 -3.36 17.88 -0.89
N LYS A 214 -2.73 17.31 -1.93
CA LYS A 214 -1.40 17.74 -2.39
C LYS A 214 -1.44 19.18 -2.91
N LYS A 215 -2.43 19.54 -3.73
CA LYS A 215 -2.67 20.93 -4.19
C LYS A 215 -2.88 21.89 -3.00
N GLN A 216 -3.67 21.50 -2.00
CA GLN A 216 -3.89 22.30 -0.78
C GLN A 216 -2.61 22.48 0.05
N LYS A 217 -1.84 21.41 0.32
CA LYS A 217 -0.54 21.47 1.02
C LYS A 217 0.43 22.42 0.29
N GLN A 218 0.50 22.35 -1.05
CA GLN A 218 1.33 23.23 -1.89
C GLN A 218 0.86 24.70 -1.86
N GLN A 219 -0.45 24.97 -1.87
CA GLN A 219 -0.99 26.33 -1.74
C GLN A 219 -0.69 26.94 -0.36
N GLN A 220 -0.78 26.15 0.72
CA GLN A 220 -0.41 26.59 2.06
C GLN A 220 1.09 26.88 2.19
N GLN A 221 1.95 26.09 1.54
CA GLN A 221 3.39 26.38 1.44
C GLN A 221 3.66 27.64 0.61
N LYS A 222 2.94 27.89 -0.50
CA LYS A 222 3.04 29.17 -1.23
C LYS A 222 2.68 30.37 -0.35
N LYS A 223 1.59 30.30 0.43
CA LYS A 223 1.21 31.36 1.40
C LYS A 223 2.24 31.56 2.52
N LYS A 224 2.84 30.49 3.07
CA LYS A 224 3.95 30.60 4.04
C LYS A 224 5.22 31.20 3.42
N ASN A 225 5.55 30.87 2.17
CA ASN A 225 6.71 31.42 1.49
C ASN A 225 6.53 32.91 1.16
N GLN A 226 5.30 33.34 0.82
CA GLN A 226 4.97 34.76 0.63
C GLN A 226 5.10 35.57 1.93
N THR A 227 4.74 35.02 3.08
CA THR A 227 4.96 35.68 4.38
C THR A 227 6.43 35.66 4.81
N ALA A 228 7.14 34.54 4.61
CA ALA A 228 8.58 34.44 4.86
C ALA A 228 9.40 35.43 4.01
N SER A 229 8.94 35.72 2.78
CA SER A 229 9.62 36.65 1.86
C SER A 229 9.81 38.08 2.41
N LYS A 230 9.06 38.48 3.46
CA LYS A 230 9.24 39.78 4.14
C LYS A 230 10.33 39.80 5.23
N LYS A 231 10.99 38.68 5.57
CA LYS A 231 12.15 38.68 6.48
C LYS A 231 13.36 37.93 5.95
N ARG A 232 14.47 38.68 5.83
CA ARG A 232 15.87 38.23 5.66
C ARG A 232 16.26 37.69 4.26
N LYS A 233 16.61 38.60 3.36
CA LYS A 233 17.43 38.31 2.17
C LYS A 233 18.87 37.94 2.60
N THR A 234 19.16 36.67 2.87
CA THR A 234 20.53 36.16 2.72
C THR A 234 20.76 35.75 1.26
N PRO A 235 21.95 36.00 0.67
CA PRO A 235 22.25 35.50 -0.66
C PRO A 235 22.17 33.97 -0.70
N PRO A 236 21.64 33.34 -1.78
CA PRO A 236 21.70 31.90 -1.92
C PRO A 236 23.17 31.45 -1.93
N LYS A 237 23.51 30.42 -1.14
CA LYS A 237 24.87 29.84 -1.13
C LYS A 237 25.31 29.55 -2.57
N LYS A 238 26.49 30.05 -2.97
CA LYS A 238 27.07 29.77 -4.29
C LYS A 238 27.13 28.25 -4.49
N LEU A 239 26.39 27.75 -5.47
CA LEU A 239 26.41 26.34 -5.87
C LEU A 239 27.82 25.96 -6.38
N PRO A 240 28.30 24.73 -6.14
CA PRO A 240 29.65 24.32 -6.54
C PRO A 240 29.80 24.37 -8.06
N THR A 241 30.71 25.22 -8.54
CA THR A 241 30.76 25.65 -9.95
C THR A 241 31.35 24.62 -10.92
N LYS A 242 32.12 23.64 -10.43
CA LYS A 242 33.00 22.82 -11.28
C LYS A 242 32.28 21.83 -12.19
N ASN A 243 31.09 21.34 -11.79
CA ASN A 243 30.32 20.29 -12.50
C ASN A 243 28.91 20.76 -12.95
N TYR A 244 28.71 22.05 -13.20
CA TYR A 244 27.44 22.55 -13.74
C TYR A 244 27.31 22.24 -15.24
N ILE A 245 26.22 21.55 -15.62
CA ILE A 245 25.88 21.21 -17.00
C ILE A 245 24.52 21.82 -17.31
N ASN A 246 24.48 22.72 -18.29
CA ASN A 246 23.22 23.25 -18.82
C ASN A 246 22.75 22.39 -20.00
N PHE A 247 21.52 21.89 -19.94
CA PHE A 247 20.88 21.10 -20.99
C PHE A 247 19.97 21.92 -21.92
N GLY A 248 19.81 23.22 -21.67
CA GLY A 248 18.93 24.10 -22.45
C GLY A 248 17.46 24.06 -22.06
N GLY A 249 17.12 23.38 -20.95
CA GLY A 249 15.76 23.28 -20.43
C GLY A 249 15.12 24.59 -20.00
N GLU A 250 13.81 24.57 -19.76
CA GLU A 250 13.03 25.67 -19.22
C GLU A 250 13.02 25.67 -17.67
N PRO A 251 12.54 26.74 -16.98
CA PRO A 251 12.30 26.69 -15.54
C PRO A 251 11.29 25.58 -15.19
N TYR A 252 11.47 24.91 -14.05
CA TYR A 252 10.54 23.87 -13.61
C TYR A 252 9.12 24.42 -13.35
N ASP A 253 8.13 23.89 -14.08
CA ASP A 253 6.71 24.10 -13.85
C ASP A 253 5.97 22.76 -13.81
N ILE A 254 5.36 22.46 -12.66
CA ILE A 254 4.56 21.26 -12.42
C ILE A 254 3.37 21.14 -13.39
N ASN A 255 2.83 22.25 -13.88
CA ASN A 255 1.67 22.25 -14.79
C ASN A 255 2.06 21.89 -16.25
N LYS A 256 3.36 21.76 -16.54
CA LYS A 256 3.91 21.34 -17.85
C LYS A 256 4.48 19.92 -17.85
N VAL A 257 4.24 19.13 -16.80
CA VAL A 257 4.71 17.75 -16.71
C VAL A 257 3.56 16.78 -16.91
N ASP A 258 3.55 16.17 -18.09
CA ASP A 258 2.60 15.19 -18.60
C ASP A 258 3.12 13.74 -18.51
N ILE A 259 4.14 13.50 -17.68
CA ILE A 259 4.82 12.20 -17.54
C ILE A 259 3.88 11.08 -17.08
N VAL A 260 2.96 11.40 -16.16
CA VAL A 260 2.02 10.40 -15.62
C VAL A 260 0.82 10.20 -16.54
N ASP A 261 0.46 11.22 -17.34
CA ASP A 261 -0.62 11.12 -18.33
C ASP A 261 -0.15 10.29 -19.54
N ALA A 262 1.09 10.52 -20.00
CA ALA A 262 1.73 9.77 -21.07
C ALA A 262 2.04 8.30 -20.72
N LEU A 263 1.93 7.91 -19.45
CA LEU A 263 2.08 6.52 -19.00
C LEU A 263 0.93 5.63 -19.49
N GLY A 264 -0.24 6.20 -19.79
CA GLY A 264 -1.45 5.47 -20.13
C GLY A 264 -2.15 4.87 -18.89
N PRO A 265 -3.13 3.97 -19.08
CA PRO A 265 -3.81 3.33 -17.96
C PRO A 265 -2.80 2.56 -17.11
N ILE A 266 -2.72 2.90 -15.82
CA ILE A 266 -1.90 2.16 -14.87
C ILE A 266 -2.56 0.80 -14.67
N LYS A 267 -2.08 -0.21 -15.40
CA LYS A 267 -2.38 -1.62 -15.11
C LYS A 267 -1.89 -1.93 -13.71
N GLN A 268 -2.81 -1.79 -12.77
CA GLN A 268 -2.82 -2.58 -11.56
C GLN A 268 -2.58 -4.03 -12.02
N SER A 269 -1.41 -4.59 -11.71
CA SER A 269 -1.28 -6.03 -11.50
C SER A 269 -2.31 -6.34 -10.41
N GLY A 270 -3.50 -6.77 -10.84
CA GLY A 270 -4.79 -6.49 -10.18
C GLY A 270 -4.64 -6.63 -8.67
N TRP A 271 -4.91 -5.54 -7.94
CA TRP A 271 -4.09 -4.85 -6.90
C TRP A 271 -3.52 -5.65 -5.70
N PHE A 272 -3.26 -6.93 -5.92
CA PHE A 272 -3.21 -8.05 -5.00
C PHE A 272 -1.92 -8.87 -5.08
N ASP A 273 -1.24 -8.87 -6.23
CA ASP A 273 0.12 -9.42 -6.43
C ASP A 273 1.16 -8.87 -5.42
N LEU A 274 0.78 -7.85 -4.65
CA LEU A 274 1.63 -7.02 -3.83
C LEU A 274 1.29 -7.06 -2.33
N PHE A 275 0.27 -7.79 -1.83
CA PHE A 275 -0.14 -7.70 -0.42
C PHE A 275 0.82 -8.26 0.65
N THR A 276 2.00 -8.70 0.24
CA THR A 276 3.13 -9.00 1.15
C THR A 276 4.38 -8.10 0.94
N LYS A 277 4.23 -6.90 0.36
CA LYS A 277 5.11 -5.74 0.60
C LYS A 277 4.37 -4.40 0.47
N ALA A 278 4.90 -3.36 1.12
CA ALA A 278 4.19 -2.09 1.28
C ALA A 278 4.36 -1.12 0.08
N HIS A 279 3.36 -0.26 -0.13
CA HIS A 279 3.42 0.94 -1.00
C HIS A 279 3.61 0.76 -2.52
N ALA A 280 2.95 -0.22 -3.13
CA ALA A 280 2.86 -0.32 -4.61
C ALA A 280 1.54 0.21 -5.21
N ASN A 281 0.57 0.60 -4.37
CA ASN A 281 -0.76 1.10 -4.77
C ASN A 281 -0.96 2.61 -4.48
N GLU A 282 0.11 3.40 -4.57
CA GLU A 282 0.05 4.87 -4.65
C GLU A 282 0.34 5.28 -6.11
N PRO A 283 -0.51 6.09 -6.77
CA PRO A 283 -0.21 6.57 -8.12
C PRO A 283 1.10 7.38 -8.10
N PRO A 284 1.93 7.31 -9.15
CA PRO A 284 3.22 7.99 -9.16
C PRO A 284 3.05 9.49 -8.90
N PRO A 285 3.86 10.09 -7.99
CA PRO A 285 3.98 11.54 -7.93
C PRO A 285 4.27 12.10 -9.34
N PRO A 286 3.79 13.29 -9.74
CA PRO A 286 3.86 13.71 -11.15
C PRO A 286 5.29 13.82 -11.71
N THR A 287 6.29 13.97 -10.82
CA THR A 287 7.71 14.07 -11.18
C THR A 287 8.55 13.20 -10.24
N CYS A 288 9.73 12.79 -10.69
CA CYS A 288 10.77 12.22 -9.83
C CYS A 288 11.35 13.21 -8.79
N LEU A 289 11.01 14.51 -8.85
CA LEU A 289 11.40 15.51 -7.84
C LEU A 289 10.56 15.42 -6.56
N ASP A 290 9.34 14.89 -6.69
CA ASP A 290 8.32 14.70 -5.64
C ASP A 290 8.29 13.24 -5.12
N ASP A 291 9.21 12.38 -5.57
CA ASP A 291 9.25 10.94 -5.31
C ASP A 291 10.59 10.54 -4.66
N MET A 292 10.62 9.37 -4.03
CA MET A 292 11.83 8.81 -3.41
C MET A 292 11.89 7.28 -3.58
N PRO A 293 13.08 6.71 -3.88
CA PRO A 293 13.32 5.29 -3.79
C PRO A 293 13.40 4.89 -2.30
N LYS A 294 12.69 3.82 -1.91
CA LYS A 294 12.65 3.33 -0.52
C LYS A 294 13.51 2.08 -0.32
N ASP A 295 13.48 1.16 -1.29
CA ASP A 295 14.13 -0.15 -1.21
C ASP A 295 15.43 -0.21 -2.02
N LYS A 296 16.40 -0.99 -1.53
CA LYS A 296 17.60 -1.33 -2.32
C LYS A 296 17.23 -2.42 -3.34
N ILE A 297 17.51 -2.15 -4.61
CA ILE A 297 17.36 -3.10 -5.71
C ILE A 297 18.26 -4.32 -5.44
N LYS A 298 17.73 -5.52 -5.64
CA LYS A 298 18.53 -6.76 -5.68
C LYS A 298 18.86 -7.03 -7.14
N GLU A 299 20.14 -6.94 -7.51
CA GLU A 299 20.56 -7.24 -8.87
C GLU A 299 20.36 -8.72 -9.18
N LYS A 300 19.89 -9.02 -10.40
CA LYS A 300 19.59 -10.39 -10.83
C LYS A 300 19.70 -10.56 -12.35
N THR A 301 20.54 -11.49 -12.76
CA THR A 301 20.55 -12.03 -14.13
C THR A 301 19.33 -12.91 -14.37
N LEU A 302 18.65 -12.71 -15.50
CA LEU A 302 17.53 -13.50 -16.00
C LEU A 302 17.86 -14.03 -17.41
N SER A 303 17.02 -14.90 -17.96
CA SER A 303 17.11 -15.27 -19.38
C SER A 303 16.73 -14.07 -20.26
N THR A 304 17.26 -13.98 -21.48
CA THR A 304 16.98 -12.85 -22.40
C THR A 304 15.48 -12.66 -22.69
N SER A 305 14.71 -13.76 -22.68
CA SER A 305 13.24 -13.81 -22.81
C SER A 305 12.47 -13.14 -21.66
N ASP A 306 13.10 -13.04 -20.49
CA ASP A 306 12.47 -12.72 -19.21
C ASP A 306 12.65 -11.23 -18.86
N TYR A 307 13.34 -10.48 -19.71
CA TYR A 307 13.43 -9.02 -19.68
C TYR A 307 12.32 -8.39 -20.51
N LEU A 308 11.93 -7.15 -20.16
CA LEU A 308 11.14 -6.34 -21.09
C LEU A 308 11.95 -6.12 -22.39
N PRO A 309 11.28 -6.18 -23.56
CA PRO A 309 11.87 -5.84 -24.85
C PRO A 309 12.73 -4.55 -24.81
N GLY A 310 13.98 -4.66 -25.27
CA GLY A 310 14.95 -3.56 -25.25
C GLY A 310 15.61 -3.25 -23.88
N MET A 311 15.23 -3.97 -22.81
CA MET A 311 15.65 -3.73 -21.42
C MET A 311 16.42 -4.92 -20.82
N SER A 312 17.25 -5.59 -21.63
CA SER A 312 18.12 -6.71 -21.23
C SER A 312 19.57 -6.27 -21.01
N HIS A 313 19.81 -5.53 -19.92
CA HIS A 313 21.09 -4.89 -19.60
C HIS A 313 21.64 -4.00 -20.75
N LYS A 314 20.75 -3.26 -21.44
CA LYS A 314 21.13 -2.42 -22.58
C LYS A 314 21.30 -0.96 -22.16
N ALA A 315 22.17 -0.25 -22.89
CA ALA A 315 22.37 1.16 -22.71
C ALA A 315 21.29 1.97 -23.45
N TRP A 316 20.81 3.05 -22.86
CA TRP A 316 19.81 3.96 -23.43
C TRP A 316 20.35 5.39 -23.39
N TRP A 317 20.29 6.15 -24.48
CA TRP A 317 20.91 7.49 -24.54
C TRP A 317 20.16 8.48 -25.43
N ALA A 318 20.35 9.77 -25.14
CA ALA A 318 19.93 10.87 -26.02
C ALA A 318 21.02 11.95 -26.13
N LYS A 319 21.01 12.67 -27.25
CA LYS A 319 21.81 13.87 -27.48
C LYS A 319 21.04 15.10 -26.97
N MET A 320 21.68 15.88 -26.09
CA MET A 320 21.11 17.05 -25.44
C MET A 320 21.87 18.32 -25.86
N GLY A 321 21.50 18.88 -27.01
CA GLY A 321 22.22 19.99 -27.65
C GLY A 321 23.63 19.59 -28.06
N ARG A 322 24.66 20.13 -27.38
CA ARG A 322 26.07 19.72 -27.54
C ARG A 322 26.48 18.53 -26.65
N ASN A 323 25.66 18.19 -25.65
CA ASN A 323 25.94 17.12 -24.69
C ASN A 323 25.29 15.81 -25.13
N ALA A 324 25.61 14.71 -24.45
CA ALA A 324 24.84 13.47 -24.49
C ALA A 324 24.67 12.91 -23.08
N VAL A 325 23.55 12.24 -22.82
CA VAL A 325 23.25 11.57 -21.54
C VAL A 325 22.95 10.11 -21.83
N LEU A 326 23.63 9.23 -21.10
CA LEU A 326 23.64 7.77 -21.26
C LEU A 326 23.22 7.14 -19.92
N ILE A 327 22.28 6.20 -19.98
CA ILE A 327 21.83 5.39 -18.85
C ILE A 327 22.25 3.95 -19.14
N ASN A 328 23.03 3.34 -18.24
CA ASN A 328 23.49 1.96 -18.43
C ASN A 328 23.79 1.28 -17.07
N PRO A 329 23.38 0.03 -16.84
CA PRO A 329 22.44 -0.77 -17.65
C PRO A 329 20.97 -0.39 -17.40
N VAL A 330 20.11 -0.53 -18.42
CA VAL A 330 18.65 -0.64 -18.24
C VAL A 330 18.29 -2.13 -18.25
N ALA A 331 17.82 -2.64 -17.11
CA ALA A 331 17.52 -4.06 -16.88
C ALA A 331 16.20 -4.23 -16.10
N ILE A 332 15.11 -4.56 -16.80
CA ILE A 332 13.76 -4.68 -16.21
C ILE A 332 13.16 -6.06 -16.52
N ALA A 333 12.62 -6.73 -15.51
CA ALA A 333 11.95 -8.02 -15.65
C ALA A 333 10.57 -7.90 -16.35
N LYS A 334 10.30 -8.81 -17.28
CA LYS A 334 9.07 -8.87 -18.10
C LYS A 334 7.81 -9.20 -17.30
N LYS A 335 7.96 -10.01 -16.24
CA LYS A 335 6.85 -10.57 -15.47
C LYS A 335 6.06 -9.52 -14.70
N ASP A 336 6.76 -8.58 -14.09
CA ASP A 336 6.28 -7.71 -13.01
C ASP A 336 6.78 -6.26 -13.12
N ALA A 337 7.59 -5.94 -14.14
CA ALA A 337 8.34 -4.70 -14.29
C ALA A 337 9.37 -4.42 -13.16
N THR A 338 9.78 -5.44 -12.40
CA THR A 338 10.82 -5.26 -11.37
C THR A 338 12.16 -4.86 -11.99
N PRO A 339 12.82 -3.79 -11.51
CA PRO A 339 14.20 -3.49 -11.91
C PRO A 339 15.17 -4.50 -11.29
N VAL A 340 16.10 -5.02 -12.10
CA VAL A 340 17.04 -6.09 -11.70
C VAL A 340 18.52 -5.73 -11.93
N ALA A 341 18.84 -4.46 -12.18
CA ALA A 341 20.18 -3.91 -12.08
C ALA A 341 20.12 -2.42 -11.69
N ILE A 342 21.23 -1.88 -11.15
CA ILE A 342 21.34 -0.48 -10.73
C ILE A 342 21.99 0.35 -11.84
N PRO A 343 21.24 1.25 -12.51
CA PRO A 343 21.79 2.08 -13.58
C PRO A 343 22.79 3.13 -13.08
N THR A 344 23.82 3.37 -13.88
CA THR A 344 24.67 4.57 -13.80
C THR A 344 24.26 5.56 -14.89
N VAL A 345 24.13 6.84 -14.52
CA VAL A 345 23.89 7.94 -15.48
C VAL A 345 25.21 8.62 -15.82
N SER A 346 25.63 8.51 -17.08
CA SER A 346 26.86 9.12 -17.60
C SER A 346 26.55 10.32 -18.50
N ILE A 347 27.29 11.41 -18.35
CA ILE A 347 27.07 12.64 -19.12
C ILE A 347 28.35 13.00 -19.89
N TYR A 348 28.21 13.27 -21.19
CA TYR A 348 29.29 13.62 -22.11
C TYR A 348 29.10 15.08 -22.54
N LYS A 349 30.09 15.93 -22.29
CA LYS A 349 30.09 17.35 -22.68
C LYS A 349 30.79 17.52 -24.02
N ASN A 350 30.16 18.23 -24.96
CA ASN A 350 30.63 18.34 -26.36
C ASN A 350 30.84 16.96 -27.02
N TYR A 351 29.82 16.09 -26.97
CA TYR A 351 29.91 14.67 -27.36
C TYR A 351 30.49 14.42 -28.77
N LYS A 352 30.28 15.34 -29.73
CA LYS A 352 30.89 15.28 -31.07
C LYS A 352 32.43 15.29 -31.05
N THR A 353 33.05 16.00 -30.11
CA THR A 353 34.52 16.20 -30.06
C THR A 353 35.19 15.58 -28.84
N ASN A 354 34.42 15.20 -27.80
CA ASN A 354 34.95 14.49 -26.64
C ASN A 354 34.10 13.26 -26.30
N LYS A 355 34.69 12.07 -26.48
CA LYS A 355 34.07 10.77 -26.17
C LYS A 355 34.28 10.31 -24.72
N LYS A 356 34.96 11.08 -23.86
CA LYS A 356 35.08 10.79 -22.41
C LYS A 356 33.85 11.35 -21.66
N ALA A 357 33.33 10.59 -20.70
CA ALA A 357 32.27 11.07 -19.82
C ALA A 357 32.84 12.15 -18.87
N LEU A 358 32.15 13.29 -18.78
CA LEU A 358 32.47 14.37 -17.84
C LEU A 358 32.09 13.99 -16.40
N ALA A 359 31.01 13.22 -16.26
CA ALA A 359 30.57 12.66 -14.99
C ALA A 359 29.91 11.30 -15.20
N LYS A 360 30.03 10.43 -14.19
CA LYS A 360 29.25 9.21 -14.00
C LYS A 360 28.60 9.31 -12.63
N TYR A 361 27.29 9.12 -12.56
CA TYR A 361 26.53 9.22 -11.32
C TYR A 361 25.87 7.88 -10.99
N PRO A 362 26.08 7.31 -9.79
CA PRO A 362 25.23 6.23 -9.30
C PRO A 362 23.80 6.76 -9.15
N SER A 363 22.83 5.90 -9.44
CA SER A 363 21.42 6.25 -9.30
C SER A 363 20.61 5.08 -8.79
N ALA A 364 19.76 5.36 -7.79
CA ALA A 364 18.69 4.46 -7.42
C ALA A 364 17.58 4.52 -8.48
N VAL A 365 16.85 3.42 -8.67
CA VAL A 365 15.75 3.32 -9.64
C VAL A 365 14.44 2.96 -8.96
N LYS A 366 13.34 3.42 -9.55
CA LYS A 366 11.97 3.00 -9.20
C LYS A 366 11.17 2.83 -10.48
N VAL A 367 10.33 1.81 -10.55
CA VAL A 367 9.51 1.52 -11.72
C VAL A 367 8.05 1.45 -11.29
N TYR A 368 7.19 2.12 -12.05
CA TYR A 368 5.75 1.97 -11.98
C TYR A 368 5.27 1.20 -13.22
N ASN A 369 4.49 0.14 -13.00
CA ASN A 369 3.98 -0.73 -14.05
C ASN A 369 2.63 -0.19 -14.55
N ALA A 370 2.47 0.00 -15.85
CA ALA A 370 1.20 0.40 -16.49
C ALA A 370 0.75 -0.66 -17.50
N GLU A 371 -0.23 -0.40 -18.36
CA GLU A 371 -0.71 -1.38 -19.36
C GLU A 371 0.38 -1.71 -20.38
N ASP A 372 0.57 -0.84 -21.36
CA ASP A 372 1.54 -0.99 -22.45
C ASP A 372 2.93 -0.47 -22.10
N ASN A 373 3.05 0.24 -20.97
CA ASN A 373 4.20 1.06 -20.62
C ASN A 373 4.71 0.79 -19.20
N ILE A 374 5.88 1.35 -18.90
CA ILE A 374 6.39 1.55 -17.54
C ILE A 374 6.85 3.00 -17.37
N LEU A 375 6.71 3.54 -16.16
CA LEU A 375 7.38 4.79 -15.76
C LEU A 375 8.63 4.44 -14.94
N PHE A 376 9.78 4.61 -15.58
CA PHE A 376 11.11 4.33 -15.08
C PHE A 376 11.73 5.62 -14.53
N ARG A 377 12.05 5.66 -13.24
CA ARG A 377 12.59 6.82 -12.53
C ARG A 377 14.01 6.60 -12.07
N LEU A 378 14.91 7.52 -12.42
CA LEU A 378 16.30 7.57 -11.95
C LEU A 378 16.46 8.68 -10.92
N PHE A 379 17.02 8.36 -9.75
CA PHE A 379 17.32 9.33 -8.69
C PHE A 379 18.83 9.43 -8.51
N ILE A 380 19.43 10.61 -8.73
CA ILE A 380 20.88 10.79 -8.60
C ILE A 380 21.27 10.85 -7.12
N GLU A 381 22.16 9.97 -6.69
CA GLU A 381 22.59 9.88 -5.29
C GLU A 381 23.70 10.89 -4.94
N ASP A 382 24.50 11.32 -5.93
CA ASP A 382 25.53 12.35 -5.72
C ASP A 382 24.90 13.74 -5.52
N LYS A 383 24.89 14.17 -4.25
CA LYS A 383 24.43 15.50 -3.81
C LYS A 383 25.26 16.67 -4.38
N LYS A 384 26.43 16.41 -5.00
CA LYS A 384 27.24 17.41 -5.73
C LYS A 384 26.87 17.52 -7.21
N SER A 385 26.01 16.64 -7.72
CA SER A 385 25.54 16.67 -9.10
C SER A 385 24.65 17.89 -9.38
N SER A 386 24.74 18.40 -10.61
CA SER A 386 23.73 19.33 -11.13
C SER A 386 22.46 18.59 -11.58
N LEU A 387 22.56 17.33 -12.01
CA LEU A 387 21.43 16.47 -12.34
C LEU A 387 20.75 15.96 -11.06
N ARG A 388 19.42 16.08 -10.95
CA ARG A 388 18.65 15.58 -9.79
C ARG A 388 18.02 14.21 -10.04
N CYS A 389 17.24 14.09 -11.11
CA CYS A 389 16.51 12.88 -11.44
C CYS A 389 16.06 12.90 -12.91
N ILE A 390 15.62 11.75 -13.41
CA ILE A 390 15.04 11.59 -14.74
C ILE A 390 13.76 10.76 -14.64
N ASP A 391 12.69 11.24 -15.25
CA ASP A 391 11.47 10.47 -15.53
C ASP A 391 11.53 9.96 -16.97
N LEU A 392 11.23 8.67 -17.22
CA LEU A 392 11.07 8.08 -18.55
C LEU A 392 9.80 7.22 -18.61
N VAL A 393 8.96 7.44 -19.61
CA VAL A 393 7.91 6.50 -20.01
C VAL A 393 8.47 5.60 -21.11
N LEU A 394 8.61 4.31 -20.83
CA LEU A 394 9.16 3.32 -21.75
C LEU A 394 8.08 2.30 -22.14
N PRO A 395 7.96 1.94 -23.44
CA PRO A 395 7.01 0.93 -23.87
C PRO A 395 7.49 -0.48 -23.48
N LYS A 396 6.57 -1.37 -23.13
CA LYS A 396 6.82 -2.80 -22.94
C LYS A 396 6.86 -3.58 -24.25
N TYR A 397 6.17 -3.07 -25.26
CA TYR A 397 6.01 -3.73 -26.56
C TYR A 397 6.77 -2.96 -27.63
N ALA A 398 7.35 -3.69 -28.58
CA ALA A 398 8.13 -3.12 -29.67
C ALA A 398 7.26 -3.01 -30.93
N THR A 399 7.00 -1.79 -31.39
CA THR A 399 6.39 -1.54 -32.71
C THR A 399 7.42 -1.55 -33.85
N SER A 400 8.72 -1.58 -33.54
CA SER A 400 9.82 -1.64 -34.51
C SER A 400 11.06 -2.33 -33.90
N LYS A 401 12.15 -2.43 -34.67
CA LYS A 401 13.46 -2.89 -34.14
C LYS A 401 14.16 -1.85 -33.25
N GLU A 402 13.77 -0.57 -33.34
CA GLU A 402 14.24 0.49 -32.44
C GLU A 402 13.36 0.60 -31.19
N TYR A 403 14.00 0.95 -30.06
CA TYR A 403 13.33 1.19 -28.78
C TYR A 403 13.62 2.61 -28.33
N SER A 404 12.58 3.36 -27.97
CA SER A 404 12.66 4.77 -27.59
C SER A 404 11.68 5.08 -26.47
N ALA A 405 12.02 6.03 -25.60
CA ALA A 405 11.08 6.54 -24.60
C ALA A 405 9.94 7.30 -25.30
N LEU A 406 8.69 7.01 -24.92
CA LEU A 406 7.51 7.72 -25.45
C LEU A 406 7.44 9.15 -24.90
N LYS A 407 7.82 9.30 -23.63
CA LYS A 407 7.96 10.58 -22.94
C LYS A 407 9.15 10.51 -21.99
N GLY A 408 9.76 11.65 -21.69
CA GLY A 408 10.80 11.71 -20.66
C GLY A 408 11.19 13.14 -20.32
N LYS A 409 11.46 13.39 -19.04
CA LYS A 409 11.90 14.70 -18.53
C LYS A 409 13.14 14.51 -17.66
N LEU A 410 14.14 15.35 -17.90
CA LEU A 410 15.38 15.43 -17.14
C LEU A 410 15.36 16.71 -16.29
N TYR A 411 15.60 16.58 -14.98
CA TYR A 411 15.52 17.70 -14.03
C TYR A 411 16.87 17.99 -13.40
N TYR A 412 17.26 19.27 -13.39
CA TYR A 412 18.60 19.70 -12.95
C TYR A 412 18.58 21.04 -12.20
N ASN A 413 19.53 21.21 -11.30
CA ASN A 413 19.79 22.45 -10.57
C ASN A 413 20.54 23.43 -11.47
N ALA A 414 20.04 24.66 -11.59
CA ALA A 414 20.68 25.76 -12.30
C ALA A 414 20.83 27.00 -11.39
N THR A 415 21.56 28.01 -11.87
CA THR A 415 21.80 29.28 -11.17
C THR A 415 20.52 30.06 -10.84
N ARG A 416 19.42 29.80 -11.55
CA ARG A 416 18.09 30.37 -11.33
C ARG A 416 17.05 29.30 -10.95
N GLY A 417 17.42 28.37 -10.07
CA GLY A 417 16.53 27.32 -9.54
C GLY A 417 16.54 26.03 -10.36
N ILE A 418 15.53 25.17 -10.15
CA ILE A 418 15.40 23.89 -10.86
C ILE A 418 14.92 24.15 -12.30
N ARG A 419 15.48 23.42 -13.25
CA ARG A 419 15.07 23.40 -14.67
C ARG A 419 14.67 22.00 -15.10
N MET A 420 13.80 21.93 -16.10
CA MET A 420 13.32 20.70 -16.73
C MET A 420 13.55 20.77 -18.24
N VAL A 421 13.83 19.63 -18.86
CA VAL A 421 14.00 19.50 -20.31
C VAL A 421 13.48 18.14 -20.77
N ASP A 422 12.92 18.07 -21.96
CA ASP A 422 12.55 16.79 -22.57
C ASP A 422 13.80 15.95 -22.87
N PHE A 423 13.74 14.67 -22.53
CA PHE A 423 14.83 13.72 -22.69
C PHE A 423 14.25 12.39 -23.15
N LEU A 424 14.38 12.12 -24.46
CA LEU A 424 13.83 10.96 -25.15
C LEU A 424 14.97 10.03 -25.60
N PRO A 425 15.52 9.19 -24.70
CA PRO A 425 16.58 8.27 -25.06
C PRO A 425 16.09 7.14 -25.95
N LYS A 426 16.99 6.66 -26.81
CA LYS A 426 16.86 5.44 -27.59
C LYS A 426 17.84 4.37 -27.11
N LYS A 427 17.48 3.10 -27.30
CA LYS A 427 18.41 1.97 -27.27
C LYS A 427 19.00 1.76 -28.68
N PRO A 428 20.32 1.97 -28.90
CA PRO A 428 20.99 1.52 -30.13
C PRO A 428 20.95 -0.01 -30.22
#